data_AF-A0A431KVI5-F1
#
_entry.id   AF-A0A431KVI5-F1
#
_cell.length_a   1.000
_cell.length_b   1.000
_cell.length_c   1.000
_cell.angle_alpha   90.00
_cell.angle_beta   90.00
_cell.angle_gamma   90.00
#
_symmetry.space_group_name_H-M   'P 1'
#
loop_
_entity.id
_entity.type
_entity.pdbx_description
1 polymer ?
#
loop_
_entity_poly.entity_id
_entity_poly.type
_entity_poly.pdbx_seq_one_letter_code
_entity_poly.pdbx_strand_id
1 'polypeptide(L)'
;MYNRADPSLFDVLAIDDSLPMDKEAARCWLVNLKHPLRLTVMHVCRLGATITLCTAYFLKRLFPIQFSAHHALQATICWFMKNVVTPEANYIILRHFWTESNIINFVIANSKNCKTPPADLYPCQIDDFMKQTFIDHDIVLFNSLHDLGSVAEEDWPVPLEKLDFSLMRDIDFPFDVNKRKFAQVVDFETAHELFKALFCVLLKASEYERSINSLQFDQSLAIRAARITGHAEIAALAGNTYPMFLVGPLHLSQRFVLHGLFTEHLHEYLLQLRDAQSKLKQKVPV
;
A
#
# COMPACT_ATOMS: atom_id res chain seq x y z
N MET A 1 21.59 24.14 4.67
CA MET A 1 22.50 24.45 3.56
C MET A 1 23.15 23.13 3.15
N TYR A 2 22.98 22.69 1.90
CA TYR A 2 23.49 21.40 1.43
C TYR A 2 25.02 21.37 1.47
N ASN A 3 25.60 20.37 2.12
CA ASN A 3 27.05 20.20 2.23
C ASN A 3 27.54 19.24 1.13
N ARG A 4 28.32 19.75 0.17
CA ARG A 4 28.87 18.93 -0.92
C ARG A 4 29.97 17.95 -0.48
N ALA A 5 30.64 18.22 0.63
CA ALA A 5 31.68 17.34 1.18
C ALA A 5 31.13 16.25 2.11
N ASP A 6 29.93 16.47 2.67
CA ASP A 6 29.22 15.53 3.54
C ASP A 6 27.70 15.63 3.26
N PRO A 7 27.23 15.06 2.14
CA PRO A 7 25.85 15.22 1.72
C PRO A 7 24.89 14.42 2.61
N SER A 8 23.81 15.06 3.04
CA SER A 8 22.74 14.38 3.77
C SER A 8 21.88 13.55 2.82
N LEU A 9 21.75 12.25 3.11
CA LEU A 9 20.80 11.35 2.42
C LEU A 9 19.40 11.97 2.34
N PHE A 10 18.94 12.57 3.44
CA PHE A 10 17.59 13.11 3.53
C PHE A 10 17.38 14.41 2.77
N ASP A 11 18.43 15.20 2.56
CA ASP A 11 18.33 16.39 1.72
C ASP A 11 18.16 16.00 0.25
N VAL A 12 18.82 14.91 -0.18
CA VAL A 12 18.68 14.36 -1.53
C VAL A 12 17.28 13.77 -1.72
N LEU A 13 16.83 12.90 -0.79
CA LEU A 13 15.49 12.30 -0.85
C LEU A 13 14.36 13.33 -0.81
N ALA A 14 14.59 14.51 -0.24
CA ALA A 14 13.59 15.58 -0.19
C ALA A 14 13.51 16.43 -1.46
N ILE A 15 14.50 16.33 -2.35
CA ILE A 15 14.62 17.16 -3.56
C ILE A 15 14.47 16.34 -4.84
N ASP A 16 14.92 15.08 -4.85
CA ASP A 16 14.77 14.20 -6.02
C ASP A 16 13.30 13.84 -6.24
N ASP A 17 12.75 14.31 -7.36
CA ASP A 17 11.37 14.14 -7.78
C ASP A 17 11.23 13.20 -8.99
N SER A 18 12.30 12.45 -9.33
CA SER A 18 12.30 11.49 -10.43
C SER A 18 11.23 10.39 -10.29
N LEU A 19 10.80 10.11 -9.05
CA LEU A 19 9.65 9.26 -8.75
C LEU A 19 8.50 10.13 -8.22
N PRO A 20 7.39 10.26 -8.95
CA PRO A 20 6.31 11.16 -8.56
C PRO A 20 5.67 10.65 -7.26
N MET A 21 5.40 11.55 -6.31
CA MET A 21 4.70 11.21 -5.06
C MET A 21 4.02 12.47 -4.53
N ASP A 22 2.89 12.28 -3.85
CA ASP A 22 2.21 13.35 -3.13
C ASP A 22 3.15 14.01 -2.09
N LYS A 23 3.09 15.34 -2.00
CA LYS A 23 4.01 16.13 -1.17
C LYS A 23 3.87 15.83 0.31
N GLU A 24 2.65 15.61 0.80
CA GLU A 24 2.39 15.33 2.21
C GLU A 24 2.75 13.89 2.55
N ALA A 25 2.48 12.94 1.64
CA ALA A 25 2.97 11.56 1.75
C ALA A 25 4.51 11.52 1.81
N ALA A 26 5.18 12.23 0.90
CA ALA A 26 6.64 12.37 0.88
C ALA A 26 7.20 12.91 2.21
N ARG A 27 6.58 13.97 2.73
CA ARG A 27 6.92 14.57 4.02
C ARG A 27 6.76 13.56 5.15
N CYS A 28 5.64 12.84 5.21
CA CYS A 28 5.37 11.82 6.22
C CYS A 28 6.38 10.67 6.16
N TRP A 29 6.74 10.20 4.97
CA TRP A 29 7.76 9.17 4.78
C TRP A 29 9.13 9.63 5.28
N LEU A 30 9.56 10.84 4.92
CA LEU A 30 10.84 11.41 5.38
C LEU A 30 10.89 11.57 6.90
N VAL A 31 9.80 12.01 7.53
CA VAL A 31 9.71 12.11 9.00
C VAL A 31 9.81 10.72 9.64
N ASN A 32 9.13 9.72 9.09
CA ASN A 32 9.23 8.32 9.55
C ASN A 32 10.66 7.78 9.43
N LEU A 33 11.33 8.00 8.30
CA LEU A 33 12.70 7.51 8.09
C LEU A 33 13.73 8.14 9.05
N LYS A 34 13.50 9.39 9.46
CA LYS A 34 14.31 10.12 10.45
C LYS A 34 13.98 9.78 11.90
N HIS A 35 12.97 8.94 12.15
CA HIS A 35 12.48 8.71 13.51
C HIS A 35 13.56 8.00 14.38
N PRO A 36 13.92 8.55 15.57
CA PRO A 36 15.06 8.06 16.33
C PRO A 36 14.88 6.65 16.89
N LEU A 37 13.63 6.25 17.19
CA LEU A 37 13.34 4.89 17.67
C LEU A 37 13.56 3.82 16.59
N ARG A 38 13.66 4.22 15.32
CA ARG A 38 14.02 3.33 14.21
C ARG A 38 15.42 2.76 14.37
N LEU A 39 16.35 3.47 14.99
CA LEU A 39 17.74 3.03 15.15
C LEU A 39 17.94 2.09 16.35
N THR A 40 16.97 2.02 17.27
CA THR A 40 17.14 1.29 18.54
C THR A 40 15.97 0.33 18.79
N VAL A 41 14.79 0.88 19.09
CA VAL A 41 13.58 0.12 19.44
C VAL A 41 13.15 -0.80 18.30
N MET A 42 13.25 -0.35 17.05
CA MET A 42 12.90 -1.16 15.88
C MET A 42 13.63 -2.50 15.86
N HIS A 43 14.92 -2.55 16.19
CA HIS A 43 15.68 -3.80 16.13
C HIS A 43 15.25 -4.79 17.21
N VAL A 44 14.91 -4.31 18.39
CA VAL A 44 14.38 -5.15 19.48
C VAL A 44 12.98 -5.65 19.13
N CYS A 45 12.09 -4.75 18.66
CA CYS A 45 10.75 -5.11 18.21
C CYS A 45 10.78 -6.10 17.05
N ARG A 46 11.64 -5.86 16.05
CA ARG A 46 11.85 -6.76 14.90
C ARG A 46 12.30 -8.14 15.35
N LEU A 47 13.26 -8.23 16.27
CA LEU A 47 13.73 -9.52 16.78
C LEU A 47 12.59 -10.29 17.46
N GLY A 48 11.91 -9.65 18.41
CA GLY A 48 10.77 -10.26 19.12
C GLY A 48 9.64 -10.66 18.17
N ALA A 49 9.23 -9.75 17.30
CA ALA A 49 8.18 -10.00 16.32
C ALA A 49 8.55 -11.11 15.32
N THR A 50 9.81 -11.18 14.88
CA THR A 50 10.29 -12.25 13.99
C THR A 50 10.26 -13.60 14.69
N ILE A 51 10.70 -13.69 15.95
CA ILE A 51 10.64 -14.92 16.74
C ILE A 51 9.17 -15.36 16.90
N THR A 52 8.29 -14.46 17.31
CA THR A 52 6.85 -14.73 17.43
C THR A 52 6.26 -15.18 16.10
N LEU A 53 6.57 -14.48 15.02
CA LEU A 53 6.10 -14.76 13.67
C LEU A 53 6.55 -16.15 13.21
N CYS A 54 7.85 -16.46 13.24
CA CYS A 54 8.36 -17.76 12.82
C CYS A 54 7.78 -18.90 13.66
N THR A 55 7.63 -18.68 14.97
CA THR A 55 7.02 -19.66 15.88
C THR A 55 5.55 -19.90 15.52
N ALA A 56 4.74 -18.84 15.43
CA ALA A 56 3.33 -18.95 15.07
C ALA A 56 3.14 -19.56 13.67
N TYR A 57 3.96 -19.15 12.71
CA TYR A 57 3.95 -19.64 11.34
C TYR A 57 4.23 -21.15 11.27
N PHE A 58 5.22 -21.63 12.04
CA PHE A 58 5.57 -23.04 12.15
C PHE A 58 4.47 -23.84 12.85
N LEU A 59 4.02 -23.39 14.02
CA LEU A 59 3.00 -24.11 14.81
C LEU A 59 1.67 -24.21 14.03
N LYS A 60 1.26 -23.16 13.32
CA LYS A 60 0.05 -23.20 12.49
C LYS A 60 0.14 -24.17 11.31
N ARG A 61 1.34 -24.59 10.89
CA ARG A 61 1.52 -25.61 9.83
C ARG A 61 1.70 -27.02 10.40
N LEU A 62 2.07 -27.12 11.66
CA LEU A 62 2.18 -28.38 12.38
C LEU A 62 0.83 -28.88 12.90
N PHE A 63 -0.02 -27.98 13.41
CA PHE A 63 -1.28 -28.36 14.05
C PHE A 63 -2.50 -28.28 13.09
N PRO A 64 -3.35 -29.32 13.04
CA PRO A 64 -4.51 -29.34 12.15
C PRO A 64 -5.66 -28.43 12.61
N ILE A 65 -5.72 -28.11 13.92
CA ILE A 65 -6.75 -27.22 14.47
C ILE A 65 -6.31 -25.78 14.27
N GLN A 66 -7.07 -25.05 13.46
CA GLN A 66 -6.82 -23.65 13.13
C GLN A 66 -7.89 -22.76 13.76
N PHE A 67 -7.51 -21.56 14.17
CA PHE A 67 -8.43 -20.53 14.64
C PHE A 67 -8.16 -19.20 13.95
N SER A 68 -9.18 -18.35 13.93
CA SER A 68 -9.12 -16.97 13.50
C SER A 68 -9.85 -16.09 14.51
N ALA A 69 -9.33 -14.90 14.77
CA ALA A 69 -9.92 -13.92 15.67
C ALA A 69 -9.93 -12.53 15.01
N HIS A 70 -10.66 -12.40 13.89
CA HIS A 70 -10.63 -11.19 13.03
C HIS A 70 -11.02 -9.92 13.79
N HIS A 71 -12.10 -9.95 14.58
CA HIS A 71 -12.50 -8.77 15.37
C HIS A 71 -11.45 -8.39 16.41
N ALA A 72 -10.85 -9.36 17.11
CA ALA A 72 -9.81 -9.09 18.09
C ALA A 72 -8.54 -8.53 17.42
N LEU A 73 -8.17 -9.06 16.24
CA LEU A 73 -7.08 -8.55 15.42
C LEU A 73 -7.31 -7.08 15.07
N GLN A 74 -8.47 -6.75 14.49
CA GLN A 74 -8.76 -5.37 14.07
C GLN A 74 -8.88 -4.41 15.25
N ALA A 75 -9.57 -4.81 16.32
CA ALA A 75 -9.67 -3.99 17.52
C ALA A 75 -8.30 -3.68 18.12
N THR A 76 -7.38 -4.66 18.13
CA THR A 76 -6.01 -4.48 18.62
C THR A 76 -5.22 -3.53 17.72
N ILE A 77 -5.33 -3.68 16.38
CA ILE A 77 -4.67 -2.79 15.42
C ILE A 77 -5.19 -1.36 15.57
N CYS A 78 -6.51 -1.15 15.59
CA CYS A 78 -7.11 0.17 15.77
C CYS A 78 -6.68 0.82 17.08
N TRP A 79 -6.68 0.07 18.19
CA TRP A 79 -6.19 0.57 19.47
C TRP A 79 -4.71 0.97 19.40
N PHE A 80 -3.87 0.13 18.78
CA PHE A 80 -2.44 0.38 18.66
C PHE A 80 -2.16 1.61 17.78
N MET A 81 -2.83 1.72 16.63
CA MET A 81 -2.73 2.88 15.73
C MET A 81 -3.11 4.20 16.43
N LYS A 82 -4.22 4.20 17.17
CA LYS A 82 -4.73 5.40 17.87
C LYS A 82 -3.86 5.89 19.02
N ASN A 83 -3.07 5.01 19.63
CA ASN A 83 -2.42 5.29 20.90
C ASN A 83 -0.89 5.21 20.84
N VAL A 84 -0.34 4.42 19.92
CA VAL A 84 1.09 4.07 19.89
C VAL A 84 1.77 4.42 18.58
N VAL A 85 1.08 4.28 17.45
CA VAL A 85 1.64 4.63 16.12
C VAL A 85 1.63 6.14 15.92
N THR A 86 2.73 6.67 15.39
CA THR A 86 2.89 8.10 15.05
C THR A 86 1.80 8.57 14.06
N PRO A 87 1.35 9.84 14.15
CA PRO A 87 0.39 10.39 13.20
C PRO A 87 0.84 10.28 11.74
N GLU A 88 2.11 10.50 11.44
CA GLU A 88 2.67 10.41 10.09
C GLU A 88 2.58 8.97 9.53
N ALA A 89 2.86 7.97 10.36
CA ALA A 89 2.69 6.57 9.96
C ALA A 89 1.21 6.22 9.74
N ASN A 90 0.31 6.69 10.62
CA ASN A 90 -1.13 6.48 10.45
C ASN A 90 -1.67 7.16 9.18
N TYR A 91 -1.17 8.35 8.83
CA TYR A 91 -1.53 9.04 7.60
C TYR A 91 -1.16 8.19 6.37
N ILE A 92 0.08 7.68 6.31
CA ILE A 92 0.53 6.81 5.21
C ILE A 92 -0.33 5.54 5.13
N ILE A 93 -0.66 4.92 6.27
CA ILE A 93 -1.49 3.70 6.29
C ILE A 93 -2.91 3.98 5.78
N LEU A 94 -3.55 5.08 6.20
CA LEU A 94 -4.88 5.47 5.71
C LEU A 94 -4.84 5.80 4.22
N ARG A 95 -3.87 6.60 3.81
CA ARG A 95 -3.69 7.03 2.42
C ARG A 95 -3.47 5.85 1.48
N HIS A 96 -2.71 4.84 1.91
CA HIS A 96 -2.43 3.65 1.13
C HIS A 96 -3.72 2.96 0.63
N PHE A 97 -4.71 2.78 1.51
CA PHE A 97 -6.02 2.18 1.12
C PHE A 97 -6.71 2.97 0.01
N TRP A 98 -6.63 4.30 0.05
CA TRP A 98 -7.18 5.17 -1.00
C TRP A 98 -6.40 5.03 -2.31
N THR A 99 -5.07 5.07 -2.24
CA THR A 99 -4.21 4.98 -3.44
C THR A 99 -4.40 3.64 -4.13
N GLU A 100 -4.40 2.52 -3.38
CA GLU A 100 -4.57 1.20 -3.97
C GLU A 100 -5.97 1.01 -4.55
N SER A 101 -7.02 1.41 -3.83
CA SER A 101 -8.41 1.37 -4.34
C SER A 101 -8.54 2.15 -5.64
N ASN A 102 -7.94 3.34 -5.73
CA ASN A 102 -7.93 4.15 -6.95
C ASN A 102 -7.19 3.47 -8.11
N ILE A 103 -6.03 2.85 -7.85
CA ILE A 103 -5.27 2.14 -8.89
C ILE A 103 -6.07 0.93 -9.41
N ILE A 104 -6.65 0.14 -8.51
CA ILE A 104 -7.50 -1.00 -8.87
C ILE A 104 -8.69 -0.50 -9.72
N ASN A 105 -9.35 0.57 -9.30
CA ASN A 105 -10.47 1.17 -10.01
C ASN A 105 -10.10 1.75 -11.37
N PHE A 106 -8.92 2.35 -11.50
CA PHE A 106 -8.40 2.78 -12.80
C PHE A 106 -8.23 1.59 -13.75
N VAL A 107 -7.65 0.48 -13.25
CA VAL A 107 -7.50 -0.73 -14.07
C VAL A 107 -8.87 -1.29 -14.45
N ILE A 108 -9.84 -1.36 -13.53
CA ILE A 108 -11.21 -1.81 -13.81
C ILE A 108 -11.87 -0.95 -14.88
N ALA A 109 -11.84 0.39 -14.75
CA ALA A 109 -12.49 1.32 -15.68
C ALA A 109 -11.95 1.23 -17.11
N ASN A 110 -10.69 0.80 -17.28
CA ASN A 110 -10.02 0.71 -18.57
C ASN A 110 -9.87 -0.73 -19.08
N SER A 111 -10.50 -1.72 -18.44
CA SER A 111 -10.51 -3.12 -18.89
C SER A 111 -11.85 -3.47 -19.54
N LYS A 112 -11.87 -4.46 -20.46
CA LYS A 112 -13.11 -4.90 -21.14
C LYS A 112 -14.14 -5.51 -20.20
N ASN A 113 -13.71 -6.13 -19.10
CA ASN A 113 -14.64 -6.82 -18.22
C ASN A 113 -15.43 -5.83 -17.34
N CYS A 114 -16.57 -5.37 -17.85
CA CYS A 114 -17.46 -4.44 -17.15
C CYS A 114 -18.18 -5.03 -15.91
N LYS A 115 -17.94 -6.31 -15.54
CA LYS A 115 -18.62 -6.96 -14.41
C LYS A 115 -17.81 -6.93 -13.11
N THR A 116 -16.53 -6.58 -13.15
CA THR A 116 -15.69 -6.51 -11.95
C THR A 116 -16.18 -5.36 -11.05
N PRO A 117 -16.58 -5.63 -9.79
CA PRO A 117 -17.00 -4.58 -8.88
C PRO A 117 -15.85 -3.61 -8.58
N PRO A 118 -16.10 -2.28 -8.53
CA PRO A 118 -15.11 -1.32 -8.08
C PRO A 118 -14.66 -1.59 -6.65
N ALA A 119 -13.38 -1.33 -6.36
CA ALA A 119 -12.85 -1.29 -5.00
C ALA A 119 -13.47 -0.09 -4.25
N ASP A 120 -13.99 -0.35 -3.05
CA ASP A 120 -14.64 0.66 -2.19
C ASP A 120 -14.04 0.67 -0.77
N LEU A 121 -12.69 0.74 -0.70
CA LEU A 121 -11.94 0.84 0.55
C LEU A 121 -11.31 2.23 0.69
N TYR A 122 -12.07 3.14 1.28
CA TYR A 122 -11.69 4.54 1.51
C TYR A 122 -11.89 4.93 2.98
N PRO A 123 -11.08 4.40 3.91
CA PRO A 123 -11.18 4.75 5.32
C PRO A 123 -10.77 6.21 5.55
N CYS A 124 -11.57 6.96 6.29
CA CYS A 124 -11.29 8.38 6.60
C CYS A 124 -10.61 8.57 7.96
N GLN A 125 -10.75 7.58 8.84
CA GLN A 125 -10.19 7.58 10.19
C GLN A 125 -9.85 6.15 10.63
N ILE A 126 -9.04 6.02 11.67
CA ILE A 126 -8.59 4.72 12.18
C ILE A 126 -9.76 3.82 12.60
N ASP A 127 -10.87 4.40 13.09
CA ASP A 127 -12.07 3.62 13.45
C ASP A 127 -12.73 2.90 12.26
N ASP A 128 -12.53 3.40 11.05
CA ASP A 128 -13.14 2.81 9.86
C ASP A 128 -12.51 1.45 9.54
N PHE A 129 -11.28 1.17 10.00
CA PHE A 129 -10.64 -0.14 9.88
C PHE A 129 -11.36 -1.27 10.63
N MET A 130 -12.30 -0.93 11.54
CA MET A 130 -13.19 -1.93 12.15
C MET A 130 -14.20 -2.50 11.13
N LYS A 131 -14.45 -1.80 10.02
CA LYS A 131 -15.37 -2.21 8.95
C LYS A 131 -14.66 -2.45 7.62
N GLN A 132 -13.68 -1.63 7.29
CA GLN A 132 -12.86 -1.70 6.09
C GLN A 132 -11.51 -2.30 6.48
N THR A 133 -11.47 -3.60 6.69
CA THR A 133 -10.37 -4.23 7.40
C THR A 133 -9.12 -4.40 6.52
N PHE A 134 -7.96 -4.57 7.14
CA PHE A 134 -6.73 -4.95 6.43
C PHE A 134 -6.83 -6.30 5.71
N ILE A 135 -7.75 -7.18 6.10
CA ILE A 135 -7.98 -8.44 5.38
C ILE A 135 -8.85 -8.16 4.13
N ASP A 136 -9.83 -7.27 4.25
CA ASP A 136 -10.67 -6.86 3.11
C ASP A 136 -9.83 -6.22 2.02
N HIS A 137 -8.85 -5.40 2.40
CA HIS A 137 -7.82 -4.86 1.50
C HIS A 137 -7.21 -5.93 0.59
N ASP A 138 -6.63 -6.98 1.17
CA ASP A 138 -6.04 -8.06 0.40
C ASP A 138 -7.09 -8.78 -0.47
N ILE A 139 -8.27 -9.06 0.10
CA ILE A 139 -9.35 -9.77 -0.59
C ILE A 139 -9.83 -9.00 -1.83
N VAL A 140 -9.95 -7.67 -1.74
CA VAL A 140 -10.36 -6.82 -2.86
C VAL A 140 -9.38 -6.96 -4.01
N LEU A 141 -8.06 -6.84 -3.77
CA LEU A 141 -7.05 -7.02 -4.82
C LEU A 141 -7.14 -8.40 -5.49
N PHE A 142 -7.25 -9.47 -4.70
CA PHE A 142 -7.38 -10.83 -5.22
C PHE A 142 -8.63 -11.00 -6.10
N ASN A 143 -9.77 -10.53 -5.62
CA ASN A 143 -11.03 -10.62 -6.36
C ASN A 143 -10.99 -9.79 -7.64
N SER A 144 -10.47 -8.55 -7.59
CA SER A 144 -10.36 -7.71 -8.77
C SER A 144 -9.48 -8.35 -9.84
N LEU A 145 -8.31 -8.89 -9.48
CA LEU A 145 -7.44 -9.54 -10.45
C LEU A 145 -8.01 -10.86 -10.99
N HIS A 146 -8.69 -11.63 -10.15
CA HIS A 146 -9.41 -12.83 -10.57
C HIS A 146 -10.49 -12.48 -11.59
N ASP A 147 -11.34 -11.51 -11.28
CA ASP A 147 -12.48 -11.13 -12.10
C ASP A 147 -12.03 -10.48 -13.42
N LEU A 148 -11.00 -9.63 -13.39
CA LEU A 148 -10.40 -9.06 -14.60
C LEU A 148 -9.82 -10.13 -15.53
N GLY A 149 -9.39 -11.27 -15.01
CA GLY A 149 -9.00 -12.43 -15.81
C GLY A 149 -7.84 -12.16 -16.77
N SER A 150 -7.91 -12.74 -17.97
CA SER A 150 -6.84 -12.70 -18.97
C SER A 150 -6.68 -11.31 -19.61
N VAL A 151 -5.43 -10.91 -19.84
CA VAL A 151 -5.06 -9.66 -20.55
C VAL A 151 -4.91 -9.85 -22.07
N ALA A 152 -5.21 -11.04 -22.61
CA ALA A 152 -4.93 -11.38 -24.01
C ALA A 152 -5.85 -10.65 -25.00
N GLU A 153 -7.09 -10.40 -24.59
CA GLU A 153 -8.14 -9.83 -25.44
C GLU A 153 -8.42 -8.36 -25.14
N GLU A 154 -7.59 -7.70 -24.33
CA GLU A 154 -7.79 -6.29 -23.95
C GLU A 154 -7.45 -5.32 -25.09
N ASP A 155 -8.22 -4.23 -25.20
CA ASP A 155 -7.99 -3.17 -26.21
C ASP A 155 -7.00 -2.12 -25.68
N TRP A 156 -5.79 -2.56 -25.32
CA TRP A 156 -4.71 -1.74 -24.79
C TRP A 156 -3.57 -1.53 -25.81
N PRO A 157 -2.90 -0.37 -25.83
CA PRO A 157 -3.10 0.78 -24.96
C PRO A 157 -4.31 1.64 -25.33
N VAL A 158 -4.86 2.33 -24.33
CA VAL A 158 -5.95 3.29 -24.48
C VAL A 158 -5.36 4.68 -24.74
N PRO A 159 -5.79 5.41 -25.79
CA PRO A 159 -5.32 6.76 -26.05
C PRO A 159 -5.57 7.70 -24.86
N LEU A 160 -4.65 8.63 -24.61
CA LEU A 160 -4.71 9.54 -23.45
C LEU A 160 -6.06 10.25 -23.32
N GLU A 161 -6.65 10.72 -24.42
CA GLU A 161 -7.94 11.40 -24.45
C GLU A 161 -9.15 10.52 -24.06
N LYS A 162 -8.99 9.19 -24.14
CA LYS A 162 -10.01 8.17 -23.85
C LYS A 162 -9.78 7.42 -22.53
N LEU A 163 -8.65 7.59 -21.86
CA LEU A 163 -8.41 6.98 -20.55
C LEU A 163 -9.53 7.34 -19.57
N ASP A 164 -10.09 6.33 -18.92
CA ASP A 164 -11.19 6.50 -17.98
C ASP A 164 -10.65 6.62 -16.55
N PHE A 165 -10.85 7.79 -15.94
CA PHE A 165 -10.49 8.10 -14.56
C PHE A 165 -11.73 8.21 -13.64
N SER A 166 -12.93 7.88 -14.14
CA SER A 166 -14.21 8.15 -13.48
C SER A 166 -14.42 7.37 -12.17
N LEU A 167 -13.78 6.21 -12.02
CA LEU A 167 -13.84 5.42 -10.80
C LEU A 167 -12.78 5.82 -9.76
N MET A 168 -11.85 6.71 -10.09
CA MET A 168 -10.89 7.26 -9.14
C MET A 168 -11.53 8.38 -8.33
N ARG A 169 -11.30 8.37 -7.01
CA ARG A 169 -11.70 9.41 -6.07
C ARG A 169 -10.51 10.29 -5.74
N ASP A 170 -10.76 11.59 -5.63
CA ASP A 170 -9.77 12.50 -5.06
C ASP A 170 -9.56 12.13 -3.58
N ILE A 171 -8.29 12.12 -3.16
CA ILE A 171 -7.94 11.78 -1.78
C ILE A 171 -8.31 12.95 -0.89
N ASP A 172 -9.40 12.80 -0.15
CA ASP A 172 -9.89 13.78 0.82
C ASP A 172 -10.37 13.06 2.07
N PHE A 173 -9.48 12.95 3.05
CA PHE A 173 -9.82 12.45 4.38
C PHE A 173 -9.27 13.38 5.47
N PRO A 174 -10.08 13.73 6.48
CA PRO A 174 -9.69 14.70 7.50
C PRO A 174 -8.77 14.07 8.55
N PHE A 175 -7.50 13.88 8.22
CA PHE A 175 -6.49 13.39 9.16
C PHE A 175 -5.42 14.43 9.44
N ASP A 176 -5.32 14.86 10.69
CA ASP A 176 -4.37 15.88 11.13
C ASP A 176 -3.11 15.23 11.72
N VAL A 177 -2.06 15.19 10.91
CA VAL A 177 -0.72 14.72 11.29
C VAL A 177 -0.10 15.50 12.46
N ASN A 178 -0.57 16.71 12.75
CA ASN A 178 -0.04 17.52 13.86
C ASN A 178 -0.63 17.14 15.21
N LYS A 179 -1.74 16.38 15.23
CA LYS A 179 -2.38 15.91 16.47
C LYS A 179 -1.73 14.63 16.97
N ARG A 180 -0.67 14.79 17.75
CA ARG A 180 0.09 13.69 18.36
C ARG A 180 -0.24 13.53 19.85
N LYS A 181 -0.54 12.29 20.28
CA LYS A 181 -0.56 11.91 21.71
C LYS A 181 0.85 11.58 22.20
N PHE A 182 1.09 11.74 23.49
CA PHE A 182 2.37 11.43 24.13
C PHE A 182 2.88 10.00 23.84
N ALA A 183 1.99 9.00 23.85
CA ALA A 183 2.35 7.60 23.63
C ALA A 183 2.56 7.24 22.15
N GLN A 184 2.21 8.12 21.19
CA GLN A 184 2.36 7.86 19.77
C GLN A 184 3.81 8.05 19.32
N VAL A 185 4.64 7.02 19.52
CA VAL A 185 6.09 7.07 19.29
C VAL A 185 6.59 6.00 18.33
N VAL A 186 5.73 5.09 17.86
CA VAL A 186 6.15 4.00 16.96
C VAL A 186 6.03 4.44 15.50
N ASP A 187 7.14 4.37 14.77
CA ASP A 187 7.21 4.64 13.33
C ASP A 187 6.55 3.51 12.51
N PHE A 188 6.34 3.78 11.22
CA PHE A 188 5.68 2.88 10.28
C PHE A 188 6.33 1.48 10.20
N GLU A 189 7.65 1.41 10.07
CA GLU A 189 8.35 0.13 9.86
C GLU A 189 8.30 -0.71 11.15
N THR A 190 8.52 -0.08 12.31
CA THR A 190 8.38 -0.73 13.62
C THR A 190 6.94 -1.19 13.88
N ALA A 191 5.94 -0.38 13.54
CA ALA A 191 4.52 -0.74 13.66
C ALA A 191 4.20 -1.98 12.82
N HIS A 192 4.67 -1.99 11.57
CA HIS A 192 4.44 -3.11 10.67
C HIS A 192 5.12 -4.42 11.14
N GLU A 193 6.33 -4.35 11.73
CA GLU A 193 6.96 -5.51 12.36
C GLU A 193 6.04 -6.19 13.39
N LEU A 194 5.36 -5.39 14.21
CA LEU A 194 4.42 -5.88 15.23
C LEU A 194 3.12 -6.39 14.60
N PHE A 195 2.60 -5.68 13.58
CA PHE A 195 1.39 -6.10 12.87
C PHE A 195 1.54 -7.45 12.20
N LYS A 196 2.60 -7.68 11.41
CA LYS A 196 2.76 -8.96 10.71
C LYS A 196 2.80 -10.16 11.65
N ALA A 197 3.39 -9.99 12.85
CA ALA A 197 3.42 -11.03 13.86
C ALA A 197 2.02 -11.26 14.46
N LEU A 198 1.30 -10.18 14.77
CA LEU A 198 -0.07 -10.25 15.28
C LEU A 198 -1.03 -10.91 14.28
N PHE A 199 -0.94 -10.57 13.00
CA PHE A 199 -1.69 -11.23 11.92
C PHE A 199 -1.42 -12.73 11.91
N CYS A 200 -0.13 -13.12 11.95
CA CYS A 200 0.22 -14.53 11.93
C CYS A 200 -0.27 -15.28 13.17
N VAL A 201 -0.48 -14.62 14.31
CA VAL A 201 -1.02 -15.27 15.52
C VAL A 201 -2.55 -15.44 15.40
N LEU A 202 -3.24 -14.39 14.94
CA LEU A 202 -4.71 -14.30 15.02
C LEU A 202 -5.46 -14.73 13.76
N LEU A 203 -4.77 -15.08 12.68
CA LEU A 203 -5.37 -15.59 11.45
C LEU A 203 -5.16 -17.11 11.30
N LYS A 204 -5.99 -17.76 10.47
CA LYS A 204 -5.70 -19.13 10.01
C LYS A 204 -4.46 -19.12 9.10
N ALA A 205 -3.80 -20.26 8.96
CA ALA A 205 -2.64 -20.38 8.07
C ALA A 205 -2.92 -19.89 6.63
N SER A 206 -4.07 -20.27 6.06
CA SER A 206 -4.47 -19.88 4.70
C SER A 206 -4.87 -18.40 4.58
N GLU A 207 -5.44 -17.81 5.63
CA GLU A 207 -5.75 -16.38 5.66
C GLU A 207 -4.46 -15.55 5.72
N TYR A 208 -3.53 -15.94 6.60
CA TYR A 208 -2.23 -15.28 6.68
C TYR A 208 -1.42 -15.43 5.39
N GLU A 209 -1.40 -16.63 4.80
CA GLU A 209 -0.72 -16.89 3.53
C GLU A 209 -1.30 -16.04 2.40
N ARG A 210 -2.62 -15.89 2.31
CA ARG A 210 -3.24 -14.98 1.35
C ARG A 210 -2.79 -13.54 1.57
N SER A 211 -2.83 -13.04 2.81
CA SER A 211 -2.45 -11.66 3.14
C SER A 211 -1.00 -11.32 2.82
N ILE A 212 -0.04 -12.22 3.05
CA ILE A 212 1.36 -11.91 2.75
C ILE A 212 1.72 -12.04 1.27
N ASN A 213 0.92 -12.80 0.50
CA ASN A 213 1.14 -13.04 -0.92
C ASN A 213 0.35 -12.07 -1.82
N SER A 214 -0.58 -11.27 -1.28
CA SER A 214 -1.23 -10.17 -2.02
C SER A 214 -0.19 -9.20 -2.59
N LEU A 215 0.85 -8.88 -1.80
CA LEU A 215 1.94 -7.98 -2.16
C LEU A 215 2.65 -8.32 -3.48
N GLN A 216 2.65 -9.60 -3.90
CA GLN A 216 3.33 -9.97 -5.15
C GLN A 216 2.56 -9.56 -6.40
N PHE A 217 1.29 -9.21 -6.25
CA PHE A 217 0.46 -8.75 -7.35
C PHE A 217 0.70 -7.29 -7.73
N ASP A 218 1.56 -6.56 -7.00
CA ASP A 218 2.06 -5.23 -7.39
C ASP A 218 2.53 -5.22 -8.85
N GLN A 219 3.37 -6.17 -9.23
CA GLN A 219 3.86 -6.27 -10.61
C GLN A 219 2.75 -6.55 -11.62
N SER A 220 1.78 -7.42 -11.28
CA SER A 220 0.65 -7.71 -12.16
C SER A 220 -0.20 -6.45 -12.39
N LEU A 221 -0.44 -5.68 -11.33
CA LEU A 221 -1.20 -4.44 -11.38
C LEU A 221 -0.43 -3.36 -12.17
N ALA A 222 0.87 -3.22 -11.92
CA ALA A 222 1.74 -2.29 -12.63
C ALA A 222 1.82 -2.60 -14.13
N ILE A 223 1.94 -3.88 -14.52
CA ILE A 223 1.95 -4.28 -15.93
C ILE A 223 0.61 -3.97 -16.60
N ARG A 224 -0.53 -4.18 -15.91
CA ARG A 224 -1.85 -3.79 -16.45
C ARG A 224 -1.91 -2.28 -16.66
N ALA A 225 -1.55 -1.48 -15.66
CA ALA A 225 -1.52 -0.02 -15.78
C ALA A 225 -0.57 0.47 -16.89
N ALA A 226 0.62 -0.13 -17.01
CA ALA A 226 1.58 0.16 -18.07
C ALA A 226 1.02 -0.16 -19.47
N ARG A 227 0.34 -1.30 -19.63
CA ARG A 227 -0.29 -1.67 -20.90
C ARG A 227 -1.47 -0.77 -21.23
N ILE A 228 -2.33 -0.46 -20.25
CA ILE A 228 -3.47 0.47 -20.41
C ILE A 228 -2.99 1.83 -20.90
N THR A 229 -1.98 2.40 -20.24
CA THR A 229 -1.49 3.76 -20.53
C THR A 229 -0.54 3.79 -21.73
N GLY A 230 0.06 2.67 -22.10
CA GLY A 230 1.15 2.59 -23.09
C GLY A 230 2.52 3.03 -22.55
N HIS A 231 2.65 3.27 -21.24
CA HIS A 231 3.86 3.81 -20.61
C HIS A 231 4.59 2.69 -19.86
N ALA A 232 5.61 2.09 -20.50
CA ALA A 232 6.28 0.89 -20.02
C ALA A 232 7.02 1.09 -18.69
N GLU A 233 7.46 2.31 -18.39
CA GLU A 233 8.15 2.66 -17.15
C GLU A 233 7.30 2.46 -15.89
N ILE A 234 5.96 2.46 -16.01
CA ILE A 234 5.06 2.16 -14.88
C ILE A 234 5.36 0.77 -14.29
N ALA A 235 5.70 -0.20 -15.14
CA ALA A 235 6.03 -1.55 -14.67
C ALA A 235 7.29 -1.57 -13.78
N ALA A 236 8.20 -0.60 -13.94
CA ALA A 236 9.42 -0.49 -13.13
C ALA A 236 9.18 0.08 -11.72
N LEU A 237 7.99 0.65 -11.46
CA LEU A 237 7.62 1.14 -10.13
C LEU A 237 7.32 0.00 -9.14
N ALA A 238 6.99 -1.20 -9.63
CA ALA A 238 6.69 -2.34 -8.78
C ALA A 238 7.97 -2.99 -8.23
N GLY A 239 8.18 -2.84 -6.92
CA GLY A 239 9.29 -3.50 -6.21
C GLY A 239 9.02 -4.98 -5.89
N ASN A 240 7.75 -5.36 -5.66
CA ASN A 240 7.37 -6.76 -5.47
C ASN A 240 7.02 -7.40 -6.81
N THR A 241 7.77 -8.43 -7.18
CA THR A 241 7.67 -9.08 -8.49
C THR A 241 7.46 -10.59 -8.37
N TYR A 242 7.00 -11.19 -9.47
CA TYR A 242 6.82 -12.62 -9.68
C TYR A 242 5.82 -13.29 -8.73
N PRO A 243 4.48 -13.12 -8.95
CA PRO A 243 3.43 -13.69 -8.09
C PRO A 243 3.44 -15.22 -7.93
N MET A 244 4.22 -15.93 -8.75
CA MET A 244 4.44 -17.37 -8.60
C MET A 244 5.44 -17.73 -7.48
N PHE A 245 6.08 -16.76 -6.84
CA PHE A 245 7.04 -16.99 -5.75
C PHE A 245 6.38 -16.85 -4.37
N LEU A 246 5.90 -17.95 -3.79
CA LEU A 246 5.27 -17.88 -2.47
C LEU A 246 6.22 -17.33 -1.39
N VAL A 247 5.81 -16.23 -0.77
CA VAL A 247 6.57 -15.50 0.23
C VAL A 247 6.37 -16.15 1.59
N GLY A 248 7.48 -16.37 2.30
CA GLY A 248 7.49 -16.83 3.69
C GLY A 248 7.45 -15.68 4.71
N PRO A 249 7.62 -15.97 6.01
CA PRO A 249 7.54 -14.95 7.07
C PRO A 249 8.70 -13.94 7.06
N LEU A 250 9.80 -14.25 6.39
CA LEU A 250 11.00 -13.42 6.36
C LEU A 250 10.88 -12.33 5.27
N HIS A 251 11.50 -11.17 5.50
CA HIS A 251 11.50 -10.00 4.58
C HIS A 251 10.16 -9.29 4.34
N LEU A 252 9.07 -9.70 5.02
CA LEU A 252 7.74 -9.10 4.83
C LEU A 252 7.70 -7.58 5.06
N SER A 253 8.47 -7.04 6.01
CA SER A 253 8.48 -5.59 6.26
C SER A 253 9.06 -4.79 5.11
N GLN A 254 10.13 -5.30 4.49
CA GLN A 254 10.71 -4.67 3.31
C GLN A 254 9.69 -4.68 2.17
N ARG A 255 9.06 -5.83 1.92
CA ARG A 255 8.03 -5.98 0.87
C ARG A 255 6.84 -5.06 1.09
N PHE A 256 6.39 -4.90 2.33
CA PHE A 256 5.30 -4.00 2.69
C PHE A 256 5.65 -2.52 2.46
N VAL A 257 6.88 -2.11 2.81
CA VAL A 257 7.35 -0.74 2.50
C VAL A 257 7.40 -0.52 0.98
N LEU A 258 7.92 -1.49 0.22
CA LEU A 258 7.96 -1.40 -1.24
C LEU A 258 6.57 -1.32 -1.86
N HIS A 259 5.62 -2.07 -1.32
CA HIS A 259 4.22 -2.05 -1.75
C HIS A 259 3.57 -0.68 -1.52
N GLY A 260 3.72 -0.11 -0.32
CA GLY A 260 3.20 1.23 -0.02
C GLY A 260 3.82 2.33 -0.89
N LEU A 261 5.13 2.27 -1.15
CA LEU A 261 5.79 3.22 -2.06
C LEU A 261 5.32 3.04 -3.51
N PHE A 262 5.17 1.79 -3.97
CA PHE A 262 4.64 1.49 -5.29
C PHE A 262 3.25 2.11 -5.50
N THR A 263 2.32 1.94 -4.55
CA THR A 263 0.96 2.49 -4.69
C THR A 263 0.97 4.01 -4.70
N GLU A 264 1.81 4.67 -3.90
CA GLU A 264 1.95 6.12 -3.93
C GLU A 264 2.49 6.63 -5.26
N HIS A 265 3.56 6.01 -5.78
CA HIS A 265 4.17 6.43 -7.04
C HIS A 265 3.25 6.21 -8.24
N LEU A 266 2.61 5.05 -8.31
CA LEU A 266 1.67 4.75 -9.39
C LEU A 266 0.45 5.66 -9.32
N HIS A 267 -0.11 5.90 -8.13
CA HIS A 267 -1.27 6.79 -7.98
C HIS A 267 -0.96 8.21 -8.47
N GLU A 268 0.16 8.79 -8.03
CA GLU A 268 0.56 10.14 -8.48
C GLU A 268 0.82 10.19 -9.99
N TYR A 269 1.44 9.14 -10.56
CA TYR A 269 1.63 9.04 -12.01
C TYR A 269 0.29 9.07 -12.76
N LEU A 270 -0.72 8.32 -12.28
CA LEU A 270 -2.06 8.32 -12.88
C LEU A 270 -2.74 9.69 -12.77
N LEU A 271 -2.54 10.41 -11.67
CA LEU A 271 -3.04 11.78 -11.52
C LEU A 271 -2.41 12.74 -12.54
N GLN A 272 -1.11 12.62 -12.78
CA GLN A 272 -0.43 13.41 -13.81
C GLN A 272 -0.99 13.15 -15.22
N LEU A 273 -1.32 11.90 -15.54
CA LEU A 273 -2.02 11.56 -16.80
C LEU A 273 -3.43 12.16 -16.85
N ARG A 274 -4.20 12.10 -15.75
CA ARG A 274 -5.53 12.71 -15.65
C ARG A 274 -5.48 14.22 -15.89
N ASP A 275 -4.49 14.89 -15.33
CA ASP A 275 -4.27 16.33 -15.51
C ASP A 275 -3.83 16.67 -16.95
N ALA A 276 -2.95 15.84 -17.54
CA ALA A 276 -2.54 15.98 -18.93
C ALA A 276 -3.72 15.80 -19.89
N GLN A 277 -4.59 14.81 -19.64
CA GLN A 277 -5.82 14.60 -20.41
C GLN A 277 -6.75 15.82 -20.30
N SER A 278 -6.94 16.36 -19.10
CA SER A 278 -7.81 17.53 -18.88
C SER A 278 -7.32 18.76 -19.66
N LYS A 279 -6.00 18.99 -19.67
CA LYS A 279 -5.37 20.06 -20.48
C LYS A 279 -5.51 19.82 -21.98
N LEU A 280 -5.44 18.57 -22.44
CA LEU A 280 -5.66 18.22 -23.86
C LEU A 280 -7.09 18.51 -24.29
N LYS A 281 -8.09 18.10 -23.50
CA LYS A 281 -9.51 18.35 -23.75
C LYS A 281 -9.86 19.84 -23.83
N GLN A 282 -9.18 20.68 -23.04
CA GLN A 282 -9.35 22.14 -23.08
C GLN A 282 -8.75 22.81 -24.33
N LYS A 283 -7.80 22.17 -25.02
CA LYS A 283 -7.12 22.73 -26.21
C LYS A 283 -7.78 22.38 -27.54
N VAL A 284 -8.74 21.44 -27.57
CA VAL A 284 -9.50 21.11 -28.77
C VAL A 284 -10.73 22.02 -28.81
N PRO A 285 -10.78 23.05 -29.70
CA PRO A 285 -12.01 23.82 -29.88
C PRO A 285 -13.08 22.89 -30.46
N VAL A 286 -14.28 22.96 -29.87
CA VAL A 286 -15.51 22.30 -30.37
C VAL A 286 -15.78 22.69 -31.80
#